data_AF-A0A6M0FQN3-F1
#
_entry.id   AF-A0A6M0FQN3-F1
#
_cell.length_a   1.000
_cell.length_b   1.000
_cell.length_c   1.000
_cell.angle_alpha   90.00
_cell.angle_beta   90.00
_cell.angle_gamma   90.00
#
_symmetry.space_group_name_H-M   'P 1'
#
loop_
_entity.id
_entity.type
_entity.pdbx_description
1 polymer ?
#
loop_
_entity_poly.entity_id
_entity_poly.type
_entity_poly.pdbx_seq_one_letter_code
_entity_poly.pdbx_strand_id
1 'polypeptide(L)'
;MIVKNQSLKTPAWAKAFAQPAQEFSPTPLPIISGVVPSGLKGCLYRNGPARLSRNQQQVGHWFDGDGEILALHFNSSFLENQEPWTTYFYVQTAGYHLETEKKRFIFGDYGMNPPGNL
;
A
#
# COMPACT_ATOMS: atom_id res chain seq x y z
N MET A 1 -15.63 20.09 -34.10
CA MET A 1 -15.21 20.33 -32.70
C MET A 1 -13.92 19.54 -32.48
N ILE A 2 -12.76 20.21 -32.42
CA ILE A 2 -11.46 19.52 -32.27
C ILE A 2 -11.25 19.28 -30.78
N VAL A 3 -11.34 18.02 -30.34
CA VAL A 3 -10.92 17.64 -28.99
C VAL A 3 -9.39 17.67 -28.97
N LYS A 4 -8.83 18.72 -28.38
CA LYS A 4 -7.39 18.79 -28.12
C LYS A 4 -7.07 17.75 -27.05
N ASN A 5 -6.42 16.66 -27.47
CA ASN A 5 -5.90 15.65 -26.56
C ASN A 5 -4.70 16.26 -25.82
N GLN A 6 -4.94 16.88 -24.66
CA GLN A 6 -3.86 17.34 -23.81
C GLN A 6 -3.18 16.10 -23.22
N SER A 7 -1.96 15.82 -23.69
CA SER A 7 -1.05 14.87 -23.05
C SER A 7 -0.96 15.22 -21.57
N LEU A 8 -1.44 14.33 -20.70
CA LEU A 8 -1.20 14.45 -19.27
C LEU A 8 0.32 14.37 -19.08
N LYS A 9 0.95 15.47 -18.64
CA LYS A 9 2.40 15.53 -18.35
C LYS A 9 2.84 14.43 -17.35
N THR A 10 1.91 13.86 -16.60
CA THR A 10 2.12 12.74 -15.69
C THR A 10 1.26 11.57 -16.13
N PRO A 11 1.83 10.37 -16.35
CA PRO A 11 1.06 9.22 -16.78
C PRO A 11 0.06 8.79 -15.70
N ALA A 12 -1.10 8.26 -16.12
CA ALA A 12 -2.19 7.92 -15.21
C ALA A 12 -1.78 6.96 -14.07
N TRP A 13 -0.87 6.03 -14.35
CA TRP A 13 -0.37 5.06 -13.36
C TRP A 13 0.38 5.72 -12.19
N ALA A 14 1.04 6.86 -12.40
CA ALA A 14 1.84 7.50 -11.36
C ALA A 14 0.99 8.00 -10.19
N LYS A 15 -0.31 8.23 -10.42
CA LYS A 15 -1.26 8.61 -9.36
C LYS A 15 -1.41 7.54 -8.29
N ALA A 16 -1.17 6.26 -8.61
CA ALA A 16 -1.21 5.17 -7.65
C ALA A 16 -0.14 5.29 -6.55
N PHE A 17 0.91 6.07 -6.79
CA PHE A 17 2.05 6.25 -5.89
C PHE A 17 2.12 7.67 -5.31
N ALA A 18 1.13 8.52 -5.61
CA ALA A 18 1.19 9.94 -5.28
C ALA A 18 1.09 10.23 -3.76
N GLN A 19 0.46 9.32 -3.01
CA GLN A 19 0.29 9.42 -1.58
C GLN A 19 0.61 8.07 -0.93
N PRO A 20 1.25 8.05 0.24
CA PRO A 20 1.41 6.82 1.00
C PRO A 20 0.07 6.17 1.29
N ALA A 21 0.02 4.84 1.24
CA ALA A 21 -1.19 4.11 1.55
C ALA A 21 -1.63 4.35 3.01
N GLN A 22 -2.94 4.33 3.23
CA GLN A 22 -3.53 4.46 4.57
C GLN A 22 -3.85 3.07 5.11
N GLU A 23 -3.45 2.81 6.36
CA GLU A 23 -3.81 1.58 7.05
C GLU A 23 -5.30 1.55 7.36
N PHE A 24 -5.85 0.33 7.35
CA PHE A 24 -7.22 0.10 7.79
C PHE A 24 -7.36 -1.25 8.47
N SER A 25 -8.14 -1.23 9.56
CA SER A 25 -8.58 -2.42 10.29
C SER A 25 -9.47 -3.31 9.40
N PRO A 26 -9.75 -4.56 9.82
CA PRO A 26 -10.66 -5.45 9.11
C PRO A 26 -11.94 -4.73 8.66
N THR A 27 -12.12 -4.62 7.35
CA THR A 27 -13.18 -3.86 6.70
C THR A 27 -13.93 -4.76 5.72
N PRO A 28 -15.28 -4.79 5.75
CA PRO A 28 -16.07 -5.54 4.78
C PRO A 28 -15.76 -5.10 3.33
N LEU A 29 -15.68 -6.06 2.41
CA LEU A 29 -15.51 -5.83 0.99
C LEU A 29 -16.82 -6.10 0.25
N PRO A 30 -17.66 -5.08 -0.01
CA PRO A 30 -18.89 -5.26 -0.75
C PRO A 30 -18.61 -5.70 -2.19
N ILE A 31 -19.33 -6.72 -2.65
CA ILE A 31 -19.27 -7.19 -4.03
C ILE A 31 -19.95 -6.16 -4.94
N ILE A 32 -19.16 -5.51 -5.80
CA ILE A 32 -19.67 -4.51 -6.75
C ILE A 32 -20.30 -5.13 -8.00
N SER A 33 -19.91 -6.35 -8.35
CA SER A 33 -20.43 -7.10 -9.50
C SER A 33 -20.12 -8.60 -9.39
N GLY A 34 -20.99 -9.43 -9.96
CA GLY A 34 -20.83 -10.89 -9.95
C GLY A 34 -21.12 -11.52 -8.59
N VAL A 35 -20.55 -12.71 -8.36
CA VAL A 35 -20.72 -13.50 -7.13
C VAL A 35 -19.38 -14.16 -6.78
N VAL A 36 -19.02 -14.16 -5.50
CA VAL A 36 -17.85 -14.91 -5.01
C VAL A 36 -18.17 -16.41 -5.06
N PRO A 37 -17.34 -17.26 -5.72
CA PRO A 37 -17.59 -18.69 -5.78
C PRO A 37 -17.66 -19.32 -4.38
N SER A 38 -18.67 -20.16 -4.12
CA SER A 38 -18.85 -20.79 -2.79
C SER A 38 -17.70 -21.71 -2.37
N GLY A 39 -16.94 -22.22 -3.34
CA GLY A 39 -15.73 -23.01 -3.12
C GLY A 39 -14.48 -22.17 -2.80
N LEU A 40 -14.49 -20.86 -3.04
CA LEU A 40 -13.37 -19.98 -2.72
C LEU A 40 -13.38 -19.67 -1.23
N LYS A 41 -12.57 -20.40 -0.45
CA LYS A 41 -12.44 -20.23 0.99
C LYS A 41 -10.98 -20.05 1.35
N GLY A 42 -10.68 -19.03 2.13
CA GLY A 42 -9.33 -18.76 2.60
C GLY A 42 -8.91 -17.32 2.42
N CYS A 43 -7.60 -17.11 2.36
CA CYS A 43 -7.01 -15.78 2.43
C CYS A 43 -5.95 -15.58 1.35
N LEU A 44 -5.98 -14.44 0.66
CA LEU A 44 -4.91 -13.97 -0.21
C LEU A 44 -4.11 -12.91 0.54
N TYR A 45 -2.83 -13.21 0.79
CA TYR A 45 -1.89 -12.24 1.34
C TYR A 45 -1.02 -11.66 0.21
N ARG A 46 -0.82 -10.35 0.26
CA ARG A 46 0.11 -9.62 -0.61
C ARG A 46 0.99 -8.70 0.22
N ASN A 47 2.26 -8.62 -0.17
CA ASN A 47 3.24 -7.66 0.33
C ASN A 47 3.70 -6.79 -0.84
N GLY A 48 4.12 -5.56 -0.54
CA GLY A 48 4.61 -4.57 -1.49
C GLY A 48 5.37 -3.46 -0.78
N PRO A 49 5.79 -2.43 -1.52
CA PRO A 49 6.20 -1.15 -0.95
C PRO A 49 5.01 -0.20 -0.83
N ALA A 50 4.85 0.44 0.32
CA ALA A 50 3.69 1.27 0.63
C ALA A 50 4.00 2.70 1.08
N ARG A 51 5.04 2.89 1.89
CA ARG A 51 5.39 4.23 2.40
C ARG A 51 6.45 4.88 1.50
N LEU A 52 5.98 5.51 0.43
CA LEU A 52 6.86 6.14 -0.57
C LEU A 52 7.25 7.58 -0.22
N SER A 53 6.69 8.15 0.85
CA SER A 53 7.03 9.48 1.31
C SER A 53 6.84 9.65 2.81
N ARG A 54 7.65 10.55 3.39
CA ARG A 54 7.56 11.00 4.78
C ARG A 54 7.74 12.52 4.80
N ASN A 55 6.69 13.25 5.16
CA ASN A 55 6.65 14.71 5.07
C ASN A 55 7.04 15.22 3.68
N GLN A 56 8.12 16.00 3.58
CA GLN A 56 8.62 16.59 2.33
C GLN A 56 9.64 15.69 1.62
N GLN A 57 9.93 14.50 2.17
CA GLN A 57 10.86 13.54 1.57
C GLN A 57 10.11 12.48 0.79
N GLN A 58 10.61 12.19 -0.41
CA GLN A 58 10.18 11.09 -1.27
C GLN A 58 11.29 10.04 -1.31
N VAL A 59 10.92 8.78 -1.53
CA VAL A 59 11.89 7.74 -1.80
C VAL A 59 12.60 7.97 -3.15
N GLY A 60 13.83 7.46 -3.28
CA GLY A 60 14.59 7.53 -4.54
C GLY A 60 14.08 6.54 -5.58
N HIS A 61 13.56 5.40 -5.13
CA HIS A 61 12.93 4.36 -5.92
C HIS A 61 11.77 3.74 -5.14
N TRP A 62 10.73 3.26 -5.82
CA TRP A 62 9.59 2.62 -5.16
C TRP A 62 9.92 1.38 -4.32
N PHE A 63 11.10 0.77 -4.48
CA PHE A 63 11.54 -0.35 -3.64
C PHE A 63 12.07 0.10 -2.28
N ASP A 64 12.37 1.39 -2.08
CA ASP A 64 12.85 1.92 -0.80
C ASP A 64 11.72 2.18 0.19
N GLY A 65 10.46 2.02 -0.22
CA GLY A 65 9.31 2.28 0.63
C GLY A 65 9.14 1.21 1.70
N ASP A 66 8.70 1.60 2.90
CA ASP A 66 8.35 0.63 3.93
C ASP A 66 7.27 -0.34 3.41
N GLY A 67 7.41 -1.61 3.78
CA GLY A 67 6.50 -2.65 3.32
C GLY A 67 5.17 -2.68 4.05
N GLU A 68 4.15 -3.21 3.38
CA GLU A 68 2.83 -3.49 3.92
C GLU A 68 2.44 -4.96 3.83
N ILE A 69 1.37 -5.34 4.54
CA ILE A 69 0.57 -6.52 4.21
C ILE A 69 -0.86 -6.10 3.88
N LEU A 70 -1.33 -6.51 2.70
CA LEU A 70 -2.75 -6.56 2.33
C LEU A 70 -3.24 -8.00 2.47
N ALA A 71 -4.33 -8.22 3.20
CA ALA A 71 -4.94 -9.54 3.36
C ALA A 71 -6.41 -9.50 2.95
N LEU A 72 -6.79 -10.30 1.96
CA LEU A 72 -8.17 -10.48 1.52
C LEU A 72 -8.68 -11.83 1.98
N HIS A 73 -9.81 -11.83 2.67
CA HIS A 73 -10.43 -13.03 3.22
C HIS A 73 -11.73 -13.32 2.47
N PHE A 74 -11.95 -14.57 2.10
CA PHE A 74 -13.16 -15.06 1.43
C PHE A 74 -13.79 -16.17 2.25
N ASN A 75 -15.11 -16.07 2.50
CA ASN A 75 -15.90 -17.09 3.19
C ASN A 75 -15.22 -17.56 4.50
N SER A 76 -14.75 -16.60 5.30
CA SER A 76 -14.02 -16.81 6.56
C SER A 76 -14.95 -16.58 7.76
N SER A 77 -14.82 -17.39 8.80
CA SER A 77 -15.65 -17.34 10.01
C SER A 77 -15.37 -16.13 10.92
N PHE A 78 -14.46 -15.23 10.54
CA PHE A 78 -14.11 -14.07 11.35
C PHE A 78 -15.23 -13.00 11.40
N LEU A 79 -15.99 -12.84 10.32
CA LEU A 79 -17.18 -11.99 10.29
C LEU A 79 -18.44 -12.84 10.32
N GLU A 80 -19.44 -12.39 11.09
CA GLU A 80 -20.68 -13.11 11.39
C GLU A 80 -21.45 -13.56 10.15
N ASN A 81 -21.35 -12.78 9.07
CA ASN A 81 -22.05 -12.93 7.81
C ASN A 81 -21.20 -13.60 6.70
N GLN A 82 -19.97 -14.07 7.00
CA GLN A 82 -19.06 -14.73 6.04
C GLN A 82 -18.72 -13.91 4.77
N GLU A 83 -19.12 -12.64 4.73
CA GLU A 83 -18.80 -11.72 3.63
C GLU A 83 -17.28 -11.57 3.47
N PRO A 84 -16.78 -11.34 2.24
CA PRO A 84 -15.39 -11.02 2.04
C PRO A 84 -14.99 -9.78 2.83
N TRP A 85 -13.76 -9.76 3.32
CA TRP A 85 -13.23 -8.61 4.05
C TRP A 85 -11.73 -8.48 3.82
N THR A 86 -11.20 -7.29 4.15
CA THR A 86 -9.79 -6.98 3.94
C THR A 86 -9.19 -6.20 5.10
N THR A 87 -7.88 -6.27 5.22
CA THR A 87 -7.09 -5.41 6.11
C THR A 87 -5.79 -5.01 5.43
N TYR A 88 -5.24 -3.87 5.85
CA TYR A 88 -4.01 -3.31 5.31
C TYR A 88 -3.22 -2.63 6.42
N PHE A 89 -2.01 -3.12 6.68
CA PHE A 89 -1.12 -2.58 7.71
C PHE A 89 0.32 -2.54 7.24
N TYR A 90 1.07 -1.53 7.67
CA TYR A 90 2.52 -1.49 7.52
C TYR A 90 3.15 -2.61 8.34
N VAL A 91 4.21 -3.20 7.79
CA VAL A 91 5.05 -4.13 8.54
C VAL A 91 5.79 -3.33 9.61
N GLN A 92 5.60 -3.73 10.86
CA GLN A 92 6.15 -3.06 12.05
C GLN A 92 7.65 -3.38 12.23
N THR A 93 8.46 -3.02 11.25
CA THR A 93 9.91 -3.18 11.32
C THR A 93 10.51 -2.14 12.28
N ALA A 94 11.69 -2.44 12.83
CA ALA A 94 12.41 -1.46 13.65
C ALA A 94 12.70 -0.16 12.89
N GLY A 95 12.99 -0.25 11.59
CA GLY A 95 13.19 0.90 10.71
C GLY A 95 11.94 1.75 10.56
N TYR A 96 10.80 1.11 10.26
CA TYR A 96 9.50 1.78 10.15
C TYR A 96 9.14 2.54 11.42
N HIS A 97 9.32 1.92 12.60
CA HIS A 97 9.06 2.58 13.88
C HIS A 97 9.93 3.81 14.09
N LEU A 98 11.25 3.68 13.89
CA LEU A 98 12.19 4.77 14.10
C LEU A 98 11.91 5.94 13.15
N GLU A 99 11.70 5.67 11.87
CA GLU A 99 11.45 6.70 10.86
C GLU A 99 10.05 7.32 10.98
N THR A 100 9.11 6.61 11.58
CA THR A 100 7.80 7.16 11.97
C THR A 100 7.92 8.11 13.14
N GLU A 101 8.66 7.73 14.18
CA GLU A 101 8.94 8.60 15.33
C GLU A 101 9.68 9.88 14.89
N LYS A 102 10.72 9.73 14.07
CA LYS A 102 11.55 10.85 13.58
C LYS A 102 10.92 11.60 12.40
N LYS A 103 9.84 11.07 11.82
CA LYS A 103 9.11 11.62 10.67
C LYS A 103 10.00 11.95 9.47
N ARG A 104 11.02 11.11 9.22
CA ARG A 104 11.98 11.25 8.12
C ARG A 104 12.61 9.90 7.80
N PHE A 105 13.07 9.73 6.57
CA PHE A 105 13.92 8.59 6.21
C PHE A 105 15.29 8.73 6.88
N ILE A 106 15.80 7.61 7.40
CA ILE A 106 17.06 7.45 8.15
C ILE A 106 17.90 6.35 7.52
N PHE A 107 17.28 5.28 7.03
CA PHE A 107 17.99 4.19 6.39
C PHE A 107 18.06 4.42 4.87
N GLY A 108 19.11 3.87 4.26
CA GLY A 108 19.20 3.77 2.81
C GLY A 108 18.69 2.41 2.34
N ASP A 109 18.35 2.33 1.07
CA ASP A 109 17.97 1.11 0.36
C ASP A 109 18.36 1.27 -1.13
N TYR A 110 17.69 0.59 -2.05
CA TYR A 110 18.00 0.57 -3.48
C TYR A 110 18.29 1.94 -4.13
N GLY A 111 17.44 2.93 -3.89
CA GLY A 111 17.51 4.28 -4.48
C GLY A 111 17.94 5.37 -3.50
N MET A 112 18.29 5.02 -2.26
CA MET A 112 18.61 5.99 -1.20
C MET A 112 19.88 5.60 -0.45
N ASN A 113 20.74 6.58 -0.21
CA ASN A 113 21.87 6.40 0.72
C ASN A 113 21.45 6.81 2.14
N PRO A 114 21.96 6.13 3.18
CA PRO A 114 21.78 6.61 4.54
C PRO A 114 22.45 7.99 4.70
N PRO A 115 21.94 8.86 5.59
CA PRO A 115 22.52 10.16 5.84
C PRO A 115 23.90 10.02 6.49
N GLY A 116 24.87 10.77 5.97
CA GLY A 116 26.28 10.71 6.36
C GLY A 116 27.18 10.52 5.14
N ASN A 117 28.46 10.86 5.29
CA ASN A 117 29.51 10.48 4.36
C ASN A 117 30.00 9.07 4.73
N LEU A 118 29.92 8.15 3.78
CA LEU A 118 30.71 6.92 3.81
C LEU A 118 32.20 7.26 3.61
#